data_AF-A0A1C7EIZ3-F1
#
_entry.id   AF-A0A1C7EIZ3-F1
#
_cell.length_a   1.000
_cell.length_b   1.000
_cell.length_c   1.000
_cell.angle_alpha   90.00
_cell.angle_beta   90.00
_cell.angle_gamma   90.00
#
_symmetry.space_group_name_H-M   'P 1'
#
loop_
_entity.id
_entity.type
_entity.pdbx_description
1 polymer ?
#
loop_
_entity_poly.entity_id
_entity_poly.type
_entity_poly.pdbx_seq_one_letter_code
_entity_poly.pdbx_strand_id
1 'polypeptide(L)' 'MPYLGALGHVVVLDEHGKQFLHVHPISSDQTVFEANFPSAGFYKLWAEFNFSDTGVMHFPFAVKVFSNE' A
#
# COMPACT_ATOMS: atom_id res chain seq x y z
N MET A 1 19.20 -9.27 -0.26
CA MET A 1 18.49 -8.29 0.59
C MET A 1 17.22 -7.90 -0.12
N PRO A 2 16.09 -7.80 0.60
CA PRO A 2 14.83 -7.34 0.02
C PRO A 2 14.97 -5.96 -0.64
N TYR A 3 14.20 -5.71 -1.70
CA TYR A 3 14.23 -4.45 -2.43
C TYR A 3 13.83 -3.30 -1.50
N LEU A 4 14.69 -2.28 -1.38
CA LEU A 4 14.58 -1.18 -0.42
C LEU A 4 14.32 -1.62 1.04
N GLY A 5 14.69 -2.85 1.42
CA GLY A 5 14.60 -3.33 2.79
C GLY A 5 13.28 -4.01 3.18
N ALA A 6 12.30 -4.17 2.27
CA ALA A 6 11.03 -4.85 2.53
C ALA A 6 10.60 -5.79 1.38
N LEU A 7 9.70 -6.74 1.65
CA LEU A 7 9.17 -7.63 0.61
C LEU A 7 8.27 -6.91 -0.42
N GLY A 8 7.91 -5.66 -0.15
CA GLY A 8 7.16 -4.76 -1.01
C GLY A 8 6.77 -3.50 -0.23
N HIS A 9 6.13 -2.55 -0.91
CA HIS A 9 5.61 -1.32 -0.31
C HIS A 9 4.18 -1.08 -0.78
N VAL A 10 3.34 -0.49 0.06
CA VAL A 10 2.04 0.02 -0.38
C VAL A 10 1.99 1.51 -0.09
N VAL A 11 1.69 2.30 -1.13
CA VAL A 11 1.38 3.72 -0.99
C VAL A 11 -0.13 3.89 -1.10
N VAL A 12 -0.70 4.72 -0.24
CA VAL A 12 -2.12 5.07 -0.20
C VAL A 12 -2.25 6.59 -0.26
N LEU A 13 -3.16 7.07 -1.10
CA LEU A 13 -3.51 8.49 -1.21
C LEU A 13 -5.03 8.67 -1.25
N ASP A 14 -5.56 9.63 -0.50
CA ASP A 14 -6.97 10.01 -0.62
C ASP A 14 -7.27 10.72 -1.95
N GLU A 15 -8.56 10.82 -2.28
CA GLU A 15 -9.04 11.49 -3.50
C GLU A 15 -8.67 12.98 -3.59
N HIS A 16 -8.31 13.60 -2.47
CA HIS A 16 -7.90 15.01 -2.40
C HIS A 16 -6.39 15.22 -2.38
N GLY A 17 -5.59 14.15 -2.34
CA GLY A 17 -4.13 14.22 -2.27
C GLY A 17 -3.58 14.77 -0.95
N LYS A 18 -4.34 14.72 0.14
CA LYS A 18 -4.00 15.24 1.47
C LYS A 18 -3.59 14.16 2.46
N GLN A 19 -4.14 12.95 2.35
CA GLN A 19 -3.84 11.84 3.25
C GLN A 19 -2.92 10.86 2.52
N PHE A 20 -1.66 10.78 2.97
CA PHE A 20 -0.65 9.89 2.41
C PHE A 20 -0.24 8.85 3.46
N LEU A 21 -0.25 7.57 3.07
CA LEU A 21 0.26 6.48 3.89
C LEU A 21 1.30 5.69 3.11
N HIS A 22 2.42 5.39 3.76
CA HIS A 22 3.42 4.44 3.27
C HIS A 22 3.43 3.24 4.22
N VAL A 23 3.10 2.06 3.70
CA VAL A 23 2.81 0.86 4.46
C VAL A 23 3.80 -0.24 4.07
N HIS A 24 4.47 -0.80 5.07
CA HIS A 24 5.36 -1.94 4.92
C HIS A 24 4.63 -3.24 5.30
N PRO A 25 5.14 -4.42 4.89
CA PRO A 25 4.61 -5.69 5.33
C PRO A 25 4.75 -5.85 6.86
N ILE A 26 3.80 -6.54 7.48
CA ILE A 26 3.79 -6.78 8.93
C ILE A 26 4.86 -7.77 9.39
N SER A 27 5.41 -8.58 8.47
CA SER A 27 6.48 -9.54 8.73
C SER A 27 7.55 -9.50 7.65
N SER A 28 8.70 -10.12 7.94
CA SER A 28 9.84 -10.19 7.00
C SER A 28 9.73 -11.32 5.97
N ASP A 29 8.71 -12.17 6.08
CA ASP A 29 8.56 -13.40 5.30
C ASP A 29 7.21 -13.51 4.58
N GLN A 30 6.28 -12.59 4.81
CA GLN A 30 4.97 -12.55 4.16
C GLN A 30 4.66 -11.17 3.58
N THR A 31 4.03 -11.15 2.41
CA THR A 31 3.55 -9.91 1.75
C THR A 31 2.15 -9.53 2.25
N VAL A 32 1.99 -9.44 3.57
CA VAL A 32 0.75 -9.02 4.25
C VAL A 32 0.93 -7.59 4.75
N PHE A 33 0.00 -6.70 4.41
CA PHE A 33 0.04 -5.27 4.74
C PHE A 33 -1.19 -4.87 5.54
N GLU A 34 -1.00 -4.05 6.56
CA GLU A 34 -2.08 -3.52 7.40
C GLU A 34 -1.98 -2.00 7.49
N ALA A 35 -3.11 -1.31 7.33
CA ALA A 35 -3.18 0.14 7.35
C ALA A 35 -4.44 0.62 8.09
N ASN A 36 -4.28 1.68 8.88
CA ASN A 36 -5.39 2.39 9.50
C ASN A 36 -5.69 3.65 8.69
N PHE A 37 -6.89 3.73 8.12
CA PHE A 37 -7.30 4.89 7.33
C PHE A 37 -7.77 6.02 8.26
N PRO A 38 -7.29 7.26 8.07
CA PRO A 38 -7.58 8.37 8.98
C PRO A 38 -9.03 8.85 8.91
N SER A 39 -9.71 8.62 7.78
CA SER A 39 -11.11 8.99 7.58
C SER A 39 -11.78 8.10 6.54
N ALA A 40 -13.12 8.03 6.59
CA ALA A 40 -13.92 7.49 5.50
C ALA A 40 -13.69 8.31 4.21
N GLY A 41 -13.83 7.68 3.05
CA GLY A 41 -13.60 8.32 1.75
C GLY A 41 -13.05 7.36 0.69
N PHE A 42 -12.78 7.91 -0.49
CA PHE A 42 -12.11 7.17 -1.56
C PHE A 42 -10.59 7.29 -1.45
N TYR A 43 -9.91 6.17 -1.63
CA TYR A 43 -8.47 6.09 -1.64
C TYR A 43 -7.98 5.33 -2.88
N LYS A 44 -6.84 5.76 -3.41
CA LYS A 44 -6.07 5.03 -4.40
C LYS A 44 -4.83 4.45 -3.75
N LEU A 45 -4.57 3.18 -4.03
CA LEU A 45 -3.42 2.44 -3.53
C LEU A 45 -2.55 2.00 -4.69
N TRP A 46 -1.26 1.88 -4.44
CA TRP A 46 -0.30 1.23 -5.31
C TRP A 46 0.54 0.27 -4.49
N ALA A 47 0.39 -1.03 -4.74
CA ALA A 47 1.27 -2.04 -4.17
C ALA A 47 2.48 -2.23 -5.10
N GLU A 48 3.68 -2.07 -4.56
CA GLU A 48 4.96 -2.19 -5.25
C GLU A 48 5.67 -3.47 -4.83
N PHE A 49 6.12 -4.23 -5.82
CA PHE A 49 6.95 -5.43 -5.61
C PHE A 49 8.08 -5.45 -6.64
N ASN A 50 9.24 -5.98 -6.25
CA ASN A 50 10.36 -6.21 -7.16
C ASN A 50 10.46 -7.71 -7.47
N PHE A 51 10.13 -8.08 -8.71
CA PHE A 51 10.22 -9.45 -9.20
C PHE A 51 11.56 -9.67 -9.92
N SER A 52 12.09 -10.89 -9.84
CA SER A 52 13.42 -11.21 -10.38
C SER A 52 13.52 -11.09 -11.90
N ASP A 53 12.42 -11.28 -12.62
CA ASP A 53 12.36 -11.34 -14.08
C ASP A 53 11.87 -10.03 -14.73
N THR A 54 10.95 -9.35 -14.04
CA THR A 54 10.23 -8.17 -14.57
C THR A 54 10.63 -6.88 -13.85
N GLY A 55 11.38 -6.96 -12.75
CA GLY A 55 11.80 -5.82 -11.97
C GLY A 55 10.68 -5.25 -11.11
N VAL A 56 10.73 -3.93 -10.87
CA VAL A 56 9.76 -3.24 -10.03
C VAL A 56 8.43 -3.08 -10.77
N MET A 57 7.38 -3.60 -10.16
CA MET A 57 6.00 -3.50 -10.66
C MET A 57 5.10 -2.85 -9.62
N HIS A 58 4.10 -2.11 -10.11
CA HIS A 58 3.06 -1.50 -9.28
C HIS A 58 1.67 -2.00 -9.67
N PHE A 59 0.86 -2.32 -8.66
CA PHE A 59 -0.51 -2.79 -8.82
C PHE A 59 -1.47 -1.77 -8.21
N PRO A 60 -2.31 -1.10 -9.01
CA PRO A 60 -3.22 -0.08 -8.52
C PRO A 60 -4.52 -0.70 -7.98
N PHE A 61 -5.02 -0.15 -6.87
CA PHE A 61 -6.33 -0.46 -6.32
C PHE A 61 -7.09 0.83 -6.00
N ALA A 62 -8.41 0.79 -6.16
CA ALA A 62 -9.30 1.83 -5.67
C ALA A 62 -10.19 1.21 -4.59
N VAL A 63 -10.24 1.84 -3.42
CA VAL A 63 -11.05 1.37 -2.30
C VAL A 63 -11.91 2.51 -1.78
N LYS A 64 -13.10 2.15 -1.29
CA LYS A 64 -13.95 3.04 -0.50
C LYS A 64 -13.89 2.59 0.95
N VAL A 65 -13.45 3.49 1.82
CA VAL A 65 -13.45 3.28 3.27
C VAL A 65 -14.72 3.90 3.83
N PHE A 66 -15.44 3.13 4.62
CA PHE A 66 -16.68 3.57 5.27
C PHE A 66 -16.40 3.93 6.73
N SER A 67 -17.19 4.85 7.29
CA SER A 67 -17.19 5.08 8.72
C SER A 67 -17.85 3.90 9.44
N ASN A 68 -17.46 3.68 10.70
CA ASN A 68 -18.04 2.64 11.55
C ASN A 68 -19.34 3.12 12.23
N GLU A 69 -20.20 3.84 11.51
CA GLU A 69 -21.51 4.27 12.02
C GLU A 69 -22.52 3.11 12.08
#